data_AF-W7L477-F1
#
_entry.id   AF-W7L477-F1
#
_cell.length_a   1.000
_cell.length_b   1.000
_cell.length_c   1.000
_cell.angle_alpha   90.00
_cell.angle_beta   90.00
_cell.angle_gamma   90.00
#
_symmetry.space_group_name_H-M   'P 1'
#
loop_
_entity.id
_entity.type
_entity.pdbx_description
1 polymer ?
#
loop_
_entity_poly.entity_id
_entity_poly.type
_entity_poly.pdbx_seq_one_letter_code
_entity_poly.pdbx_strand_id
1 'polypeptide(L)'
;MEATSLSEQSIIEKLDNLPEHTTRDFELTLTKIAETLEETEYSQLMLYLENRIASQTANQILFASFVILTIYARRMKNISQFREIVERFGEKFIDFPLYPHILSLLYKEIGTNDAIEQAVAFAREATQKLPNQVGVLHNYAEAVVHIKEHGFMVSQEELQEAYNYINRVVHLSPRYAKFHCTRGRILAALGKFNEAKEAIRKAIDMEESSKKDYAIRINDYLYHLSRVQTNEFSQVFSDKIALTEKSFDEAKDEIDQSISKLKSENLQMLGFFTAIISFTIGSFNILGDKNFLESALLILILSGALVLAFVGFGLLFQTKNQHPWRTVIISLLSLGVIVGSMAAYYFIN
;
A
#
# COMPACT_ATOMS: atom_id res chain seq x y z
N MET A 1 -10.22 60.84 -8.67
CA MET A 1 -8.78 60.57 -8.72
C MET A 1 -8.14 61.23 -7.50
N GLU A 2 -8.22 60.60 -6.31
CA GLU A 2 -7.51 61.08 -5.10
C GLU A 2 -7.64 60.12 -3.90
N ALA A 3 -8.60 59.18 -3.90
CA ALA A 3 -8.70 58.16 -2.85
C ALA A 3 -7.72 56.97 -3.00
N THR A 4 -7.07 56.83 -4.17
CA THR A 4 -6.19 55.68 -4.49
C THR A 4 -4.75 55.84 -3.98
N SER A 5 -4.29 57.06 -3.70
CA SER A 5 -2.88 57.31 -3.29
C SER A 5 -2.60 57.02 -1.81
N LEU A 6 -3.59 57.23 -0.92
CA LEU A 6 -3.42 57.07 0.53
C LEU A 6 -3.35 55.59 0.97
N SER A 7 -4.05 54.68 0.28
CA SER A 7 -3.99 53.24 0.61
C SER A 7 -2.82 52.52 -0.06
N GLU A 8 -2.41 52.96 -1.26
CA GLU A 8 -1.20 52.46 -1.93
C GLU A 8 0.05 52.76 -1.09
N GLN A 9 0.15 53.95 -0.48
CA GLN A 9 1.21 54.30 0.48
C GLN A 9 1.21 53.38 1.71
N SER A 10 0.04 53.07 2.29
CA SER A 10 -0.07 52.27 3.52
C SER A 10 0.52 50.87 3.42
N ILE A 11 0.35 50.17 2.28
CA ILE A 11 0.94 48.84 2.09
C ILE A 11 2.41 48.92 1.74
N ILE A 12 2.80 49.86 0.88
CA ILE A 12 4.20 49.99 0.47
C ILE A 12 5.07 50.39 1.67
N GLU A 13 4.58 51.25 2.56
CA GLU A 13 5.26 51.60 3.81
C GLU A 13 5.50 50.36 4.71
N LYS A 14 4.60 49.37 4.69
CA LYS A 14 4.81 48.09 5.41
C LYS A 14 5.95 47.26 4.80
N LEU A 15 6.35 47.52 3.55
CA LEU A 15 7.43 46.81 2.83
C LEU A 15 8.80 47.50 2.93
N ASP A 16 8.85 48.76 3.40
CA ASP A 16 10.10 49.55 3.43
C ASP A 16 11.13 49.06 4.48
N ASN A 17 10.70 48.26 5.47
CA ASN A 17 11.55 47.73 6.55
C ASN A 17 11.46 46.21 6.69
N LEU A 18 11.62 45.49 5.57
CA LEU A 18 11.57 44.03 5.57
C LEU A 18 12.89 43.41 6.06
N PRO A 19 12.83 42.33 6.87
CA PRO A 19 13.99 41.50 7.16
C PRO A 19 14.64 40.96 5.87
N GLU A 20 15.89 40.52 5.94
CA GLU A 20 16.57 39.95 4.78
C GLU A 20 15.81 38.72 4.23
N HIS A 21 15.65 38.64 2.91
CA HIS A 21 14.81 37.65 2.23
C HIS A 21 15.22 36.17 2.43
N THR A 22 16.40 35.92 3.02
CA THR A 22 16.91 34.59 3.39
C THR A 22 16.49 34.16 4.81
N THR A 23 15.89 35.07 5.57
CA THR A 23 15.58 34.86 6.99
C THR A 23 14.16 34.33 7.20
N ARG A 24 13.97 33.67 8.35
CA ARG A 24 12.65 33.23 8.80
C ARG A 24 11.71 34.40 9.08
N ASP A 25 12.24 35.50 9.61
CA ASP A 25 11.43 36.67 9.99
C ASP A 25 10.83 37.34 8.75
N PHE A 26 11.50 37.26 7.60
CA PHE A 26 10.94 37.68 6.32
C PHE A 26 9.65 36.91 6.02
N GLU A 27 9.67 35.57 5.98
CA GLU A 27 8.47 34.75 5.72
C GLU A 27 7.33 35.02 6.71
N LEU A 28 7.64 35.14 7.99
CA LEU A 28 6.63 35.40 9.03
C LEU A 28 5.99 36.77 8.84
N THR A 29 6.80 37.78 8.49
CA THR A 29 6.31 39.14 8.20
C THR A 29 5.39 39.13 7.00
N LEU A 30 5.81 38.50 5.89
CA LEU A 30 4.98 38.42 4.67
C LEU A 30 3.69 37.63 4.91
N THR A 31 3.76 36.54 5.67
CA THR A 31 2.57 35.74 6.02
C THR A 31 1.58 36.56 6.83
N LYS A 32 2.06 37.34 7.81
CA LYS A 32 1.22 38.20 8.64
C LYS A 32 0.56 39.31 7.82
N ILE A 33 1.30 39.92 6.88
CA ILE A 33 0.73 40.91 5.96
C ILE A 33 -0.38 40.26 5.13
N ALA A 34 -0.12 39.10 4.52
CA ALA A 34 -1.08 38.37 3.71
C ALA A 34 -2.33 37.91 4.47
N GLU A 35 -2.22 37.62 5.78
CA GLU A 35 -3.36 37.27 6.65
C GLU A 35 -4.35 38.41 6.84
N THR A 36 -3.82 39.63 6.93
CA THR A 36 -4.62 40.83 7.16
C THR A 36 -5.05 41.52 5.87
N LEU A 37 -4.48 41.11 4.74
CA LEU A 37 -4.68 41.74 3.43
C LEU A 37 -6.16 41.71 3.02
N GLU A 38 -6.68 42.87 2.65
CA GLU A 38 -8.01 43.00 2.05
C GLU A 38 -7.97 42.85 0.52
N GLU A 39 -9.11 42.62 -0.11
CA GLU A 39 -9.18 42.44 -1.57
C GLU A 39 -8.80 43.70 -2.36
N THR A 40 -9.12 44.87 -1.81
CA THR A 40 -8.73 46.19 -2.34
C THR A 40 -7.21 46.39 -2.28
N GLU A 41 -6.64 46.09 -1.12
CA GLU A 41 -5.21 46.08 -0.83
C GLU A 41 -4.44 45.09 -1.73
N TYR A 42 -4.97 43.88 -1.92
CA TYR A 42 -4.44 42.89 -2.86
C TYR A 42 -4.38 43.45 -4.29
N SER A 43 -5.48 44.05 -4.76
CA SER A 43 -5.57 44.60 -6.12
C SER A 43 -4.56 45.74 -6.34
N GLN A 44 -4.33 46.56 -5.31
CA GLN A 44 -3.33 47.63 -5.34
C GLN A 44 -1.91 47.08 -5.38
N LEU A 45 -1.60 46.07 -4.55
CA LEU A 45 -0.28 45.44 -4.55
C LEU A 45 0.02 44.74 -5.88
N MET A 46 -0.98 44.13 -6.51
CA MET A 46 -0.87 43.54 -7.84
C MET A 46 -0.53 44.60 -8.89
N LEU A 47 -1.26 45.72 -8.89
CA LEU A 47 -1.01 46.84 -9.82
C LEU A 47 0.38 47.47 -9.59
N TYR A 48 0.79 47.62 -8.34
CA TYR A 48 2.13 48.10 -7.98
C TYR A 48 3.22 47.18 -8.55
N LEU A 49 3.10 45.87 -8.33
CA LEU A 49 4.06 44.89 -8.84
C LEU A 49 4.11 44.95 -10.38
N GLU A 50 2.95 44.96 -11.03
CA GLU A 50 2.83 45.02 -12.49
C GLU A 50 3.51 46.25 -13.09
N ASN A 51 3.30 47.42 -12.52
CA ASN A 51 3.87 48.68 -13.03
C ASN A 51 5.39 48.77 -12.82
N ARG A 52 5.91 48.21 -11.73
CA ARG A 52 7.32 48.36 -11.34
C ARG A 52 8.21 47.28 -11.95
N ILE A 53 7.72 46.05 -12.06
CA ILE A 53 8.52 44.92 -12.55
C ILE A 53 8.96 45.08 -14.02
N ALA A 54 8.21 45.85 -14.81
CA ALA A 54 8.55 46.15 -16.20
C ALA A 54 9.71 47.16 -16.35
N SER A 55 9.92 48.02 -15.34
CA SER A 55 10.84 49.17 -15.42
C SER A 55 12.01 49.10 -14.44
N GLN A 56 11.99 48.18 -13.48
CA GLN A 56 13.00 48.02 -12.45
C GLN A 56 13.62 46.63 -12.47
N THR A 57 14.88 46.54 -12.03
CA THR A 57 15.49 45.25 -11.69
C THR A 57 14.77 44.63 -10.49
N ALA A 58 14.66 43.30 -10.48
CA ALA A 58 14.05 42.58 -9.38
C ALA A 58 14.79 42.92 -8.08
N ASN A 59 14.03 43.38 -7.08
CA ASN A 59 14.54 43.77 -5.78
C ASN A 59 13.68 43.14 -4.68
N GLN A 60 14.14 43.26 -3.43
CA GLN A 60 13.50 42.61 -2.29
C GLN A 60 12.04 43.05 -2.08
N ILE A 61 11.70 44.31 -2.36
CA ILE A 61 10.33 44.83 -2.21
C ILE A 61 9.41 44.20 -3.26
N LEU A 62 9.84 44.18 -4.53
CA LEU A 62 9.06 43.54 -5.60
C LEU A 62 8.90 42.04 -5.36
N PHE A 63 9.95 41.38 -4.87
CA PHE A 63 9.87 39.98 -4.50
C PHE A 63 8.91 39.76 -3.32
N ALA A 64 8.95 40.61 -2.30
CA ALA A 64 8.01 40.55 -1.18
C ALA A 64 6.56 40.73 -1.62
N SER A 65 6.29 41.69 -2.51
CA SER A 65 4.96 41.89 -3.12
C SER A 65 4.49 40.63 -3.84
N PHE A 66 5.35 40.05 -4.68
CA PHE A 66 5.10 38.78 -5.36
C PHE A 66 4.76 37.67 -4.37
N VAL A 67 5.58 37.48 -3.33
CA VAL A 67 5.34 36.44 -2.31
C VAL A 67 4.03 36.67 -1.56
N ILE A 68 3.71 37.90 -1.13
CA ILE A 68 2.45 38.22 -0.43
C ILE A 68 1.24 37.85 -1.29
N LEU A 69 1.25 38.23 -2.58
CA LEU A 69 0.18 37.91 -3.52
C LEU A 69 0.00 36.39 -3.67
N THR A 70 1.11 35.63 -3.78
CA THR A 70 1.05 34.16 -3.86
C THR A 70 0.53 33.52 -2.57
N ILE A 71 0.93 34.01 -1.39
CA ILE A 71 0.41 33.54 -0.10
C ILE A 71 -1.09 33.78 -0.02
N TYR A 72 -1.56 34.98 -0.39
CA TYR A 72 -2.98 35.32 -0.38
C TYR A 72 -3.80 34.38 -1.27
N ALA A 73 -3.41 34.25 -2.55
CA ALA A 73 -4.11 33.41 -3.52
C ALA A 73 -4.17 31.94 -3.07
N ARG A 74 -3.05 31.40 -2.55
CA ARG A 74 -2.96 30.03 -2.03
C ARG A 74 -3.86 29.81 -0.81
N ARG A 75 -3.91 30.75 0.15
CA ARG A 75 -4.74 30.63 1.35
C ARG A 75 -6.23 30.60 1.03
N MET A 76 -6.63 31.35 0.02
CA MET A 76 -8.00 31.38 -0.48
C MET A 76 -8.31 30.23 -1.45
N LYS A 77 -7.36 29.30 -1.66
CA LYS A 77 -7.46 28.17 -2.60
C LYS A 77 -7.81 28.61 -4.03
N ASN A 78 -7.41 29.83 -4.42
CA ASN A 78 -7.56 30.34 -5.78
C ASN A 78 -6.32 29.97 -6.62
N ILE A 79 -6.30 28.71 -7.08
CA ILE A 79 -5.16 28.12 -7.80
C ILE A 79 -4.89 28.85 -9.12
N SER A 80 -5.95 29.26 -9.84
CA SER A 80 -5.83 30.01 -11.09
C SER A 80 -5.11 31.34 -10.89
N GLN A 81 -5.47 32.08 -9.84
CA GLN A 81 -4.82 33.34 -9.50
C GLN A 81 -3.37 33.14 -9.05
N PHE A 82 -3.10 32.11 -8.23
CA PHE A 82 -1.73 31.78 -7.83
C PHE A 82 -0.87 31.46 -9.06
N ARG A 83 -1.39 30.65 -9.97
CA ARG A 83 -0.72 30.29 -11.22
C ARG A 83 -0.44 31.52 -12.08
N GLU A 84 -1.43 32.40 -12.26
CA GLU A 84 -1.28 33.64 -13.03
C GLU A 84 -0.15 34.52 -12.50
N ILE A 85 -0.06 34.72 -11.18
CA ILE A 85 1.01 35.52 -10.56
C ILE A 85 2.39 34.94 -10.90
N VAL A 86 2.55 33.62 -10.77
CA VAL A 86 3.83 32.93 -11.01
C VAL A 86 4.20 32.95 -12.50
N GLU A 87 3.26 32.67 -13.40
CA GLU A 87 3.50 32.69 -14.85
C GLU A 87 3.84 34.11 -15.34
N ARG A 88 3.21 35.13 -14.77
CA ARG A 88 3.38 36.52 -15.22
C ARG A 88 4.65 37.18 -14.69
N PHE A 89 5.04 36.89 -13.45
CA PHE A 89 6.14 37.61 -12.78
C PHE A 89 7.30 36.72 -12.33
N GLY A 90 7.09 35.40 -12.22
CA GLY A 90 8.02 34.49 -11.54
C GLY A 90 9.41 34.45 -12.15
N GLU A 91 9.54 34.50 -13.48
CA GLU A 91 10.86 34.48 -14.16
C GLU A 91 11.81 35.58 -13.68
N LYS A 92 11.27 36.73 -13.25
CA LYS A 92 12.07 37.85 -12.74
C LYS A 92 12.69 37.58 -11.37
N PHE A 93 12.22 36.55 -10.67
CA PHE A 93 12.61 36.23 -9.30
C PHE A 93 13.38 34.91 -9.18
N ILE A 94 13.83 34.33 -10.29
CA ILE A 94 14.51 33.02 -10.31
C ILE A 94 15.76 32.96 -9.41
N ASP A 95 16.46 34.09 -9.27
CA ASP A 95 17.68 34.21 -8.46
C ASP A 95 17.41 34.32 -6.96
N PHE A 96 16.15 34.56 -6.55
CA PHE A 96 15.80 34.65 -5.13
C PHE A 96 15.79 33.24 -4.50
N PRO A 97 16.49 33.02 -3.38
CA PRO A 97 16.60 31.71 -2.74
C PRO A 97 15.25 31.04 -2.41
N LEU A 98 14.23 31.84 -2.09
CA LEU A 98 12.90 31.36 -1.72
C LEU A 98 12.01 31.03 -2.95
N TYR A 99 12.42 31.39 -4.16
CA TYR A 99 11.60 31.17 -5.35
C TYR A 99 11.22 29.69 -5.61
N PRO A 100 12.13 28.70 -5.48
CA PRO A 100 11.76 27.29 -5.64
C PRO A 100 10.72 26.81 -4.62
N HIS A 101 10.68 27.39 -3.41
CA HIS A 101 9.64 27.09 -2.44
C HIS A 101 8.24 27.48 -2.96
N ILE A 102 8.14 28.63 -3.61
CA ILE A 102 6.88 29.14 -4.20
C ILE A 102 6.45 28.24 -5.36
N LEU A 103 7.39 27.83 -6.22
CA LEU A 103 7.10 26.87 -7.29
C LEU A 103 6.59 25.55 -6.72
N SER A 104 7.28 24.97 -5.73
CA SER A 104 6.84 23.75 -5.09
C SER A 104 5.42 23.84 -4.52
N LEU A 105 5.07 24.98 -3.91
CA LEU A 105 3.71 25.23 -3.43
C LEU A 105 2.68 25.27 -4.56
N LEU A 106 2.98 25.93 -5.68
CA LEU A 106 2.08 26.00 -6.84
C LEU A 106 1.89 24.63 -7.50
N TYR A 107 2.99 23.95 -7.80
CA TYR A 107 2.98 22.68 -8.54
C TYR A 107 2.25 21.57 -7.77
N LYS A 108 2.27 21.61 -6.43
CA LYS A 108 1.42 20.77 -5.59
C LYS A 108 -0.08 20.98 -5.81
N GLU A 109 -0.51 22.22 -6.07
CA GLU A 109 -1.92 22.57 -6.24
C GLU A 109 -2.40 22.41 -7.69
N ILE A 110 -1.51 22.43 -8.69
CA ILE A 110 -1.87 22.20 -10.11
C ILE A 110 -2.43 20.77 -10.33
N GLY A 111 -1.92 19.79 -9.58
CA GLY A 111 -2.51 18.45 -9.50
C GLY A 111 -2.38 17.56 -10.74
N THR A 112 -1.62 17.95 -11.77
CA THR A 112 -1.22 17.03 -12.85
C THR A 112 -0.07 16.15 -12.41
N ASN A 113 0.06 14.96 -12.99
CA ASN A 113 1.15 14.01 -12.64
C ASN A 113 2.54 14.67 -12.76
N ASP A 114 2.81 15.34 -13.88
CA ASP A 114 4.07 16.05 -14.11
C ASP A 114 4.31 17.17 -13.07
N ALA A 115 3.25 17.88 -12.67
CA ALA A 115 3.34 18.93 -11.67
C ALA A 115 3.67 18.37 -10.28
N ILE A 116 3.09 17.23 -9.93
CA ILE A 116 3.31 16.56 -8.64
C ILE A 116 4.79 16.17 -8.48
N GLU A 117 5.42 15.63 -9.54
CA GLU A 117 6.85 15.30 -9.52
C GLU A 117 7.73 16.57 -9.41
N GLN A 118 7.42 17.61 -10.19
CA GLN A 118 8.13 18.89 -10.13
C GLN A 118 8.04 19.55 -8.74
N ALA A 119 6.91 19.38 -8.04
CA ALA A 119 6.73 19.95 -6.71
C ALA A 119 7.80 19.46 -5.71
N VAL A 120 8.19 18.18 -5.77
CA VAL A 120 9.23 17.61 -4.89
C VAL A 120 10.63 18.07 -5.32
N ALA A 121 10.89 18.14 -6.63
CA ALA A 121 12.17 18.65 -7.14
C ALA A 121 12.43 20.09 -6.65
N PHE A 122 11.45 20.98 -6.81
CA PHE A 122 11.54 22.36 -6.32
C PHE A 122 11.60 22.44 -4.79
N ALA A 123 10.90 21.55 -4.08
CA ALA A 123 11.00 21.50 -2.61
C ALA A 123 12.43 21.12 -2.18
N ARG A 124 13.04 20.14 -2.85
CA ARG A 124 14.41 19.70 -2.58
C ARG A 124 15.41 20.82 -2.86
N GLU A 125 15.27 21.50 -4.00
CA GLU A 125 16.09 22.67 -4.33
C GLU A 125 15.96 23.77 -3.25
N ALA A 126 14.74 24.06 -2.80
CA ALA A 126 14.51 25.04 -1.74
C ALA A 126 15.23 24.65 -0.45
N THR A 127 15.21 23.37 -0.05
CA THR A 127 15.94 22.91 1.15
C THR A 127 17.45 23.04 1.03
N GLN A 128 18.01 22.97 -0.17
CA GLN A 128 19.44 23.18 -0.40
C GLN A 128 19.81 24.67 -0.28
N LYS A 129 18.97 25.56 -0.82
CA LYS A 129 19.17 27.01 -0.76
C LYS A 129 18.91 27.57 0.65
N LEU A 130 17.95 27.00 1.38
CA LEU A 130 17.43 27.52 2.66
C LEU A 130 17.25 26.39 3.71
N PRO A 131 18.33 25.69 4.13
CA PRO A 131 18.26 24.44 4.92
C PRO A 131 17.75 24.59 6.36
N ASN A 132 17.65 25.84 6.84
CA ASN A 132 17.20 26.14 8.20
C ASN A 132 15.83 26.82 8.24
N GLN A 133 15.20 27.04 7.09
CA GLN A 133 13.95 27.76 7.01
C GLN A 133 12.76 26.83 7.23
N VAL A 134 11.93 27.16 8.22
CA VAL A 134 10.85 26.29 8.68
C VAL A 134 9.78 26.07 7.62
N GLY A 135 9.40 27.10 6.86
CA GLY A 135 8.44 26.98 5.75
C GLY A 135 8.94 26.05 4.66
N VAL A 136 10.22 26.15 4.31
CA VAL A 136 10.90 25.31 3.30
C VAL A 136 10.95 23.84 3.72
N LEU A 137 11.41 23.57 4.95
CA LEU A 137 11.47 22.20 5.50
C LEU A 137 10.07 21.57 5.60
N HIS A 138 9.07 22.35 6.03
CA HIS A 138 7.68 21.90 6.08
C HIS A 138 7.16 21.56 4.69
N ASN A 139 7.41 22.44 3.70
CA ASN A 139 6.93 22.23 2.35
C ASN A 139 7.55 21.00 1.68
N TYR A 140 8.83 20.70 1.93
CA TYR A 140 9.42 19.44 1.50
C TYR A 140 8.71 18.23 2.09
N ALA A 141 8.52 18.22 3.41
CA ALA A 141 7.84 17.12 4.08
C ALA A 141 6.40 16.94 3.57
N GLU A 142 5.70 18.05 3.33
CA GLU A 142 4.36 18.07 2.73
C GLU A 142 4.36 17.58 1.27
N ALA A 143 5.35 17.94 0.46
CA ALA A 143 5.46 17.51 -0.93
C ALA A 143 5.72 16.00 -1.05
N VAL A 144 6.67 15.46 -0.27
CA VAL A 144 6.98 14.02 -0.26
C VAL A 144 5.75 13.19 0.09
N VAL A 145 5.02 13.57 1.14
CA VAL A 145 3.81 12.82 1.50
C VAL A 145 2.68 13.04 0.49
N HIS A 146 2.57 14.23 -0.11
CA HIS A 146 1.59 14.51 -1.16
C HIS A 146 1.78 13.62 -2.38
N ILE A 147 3.00 13.41 -2.86
CA ILE A 147 3.23 12.55 -4.03
C ILE A 147 2.92 11.08 -3.73
N LYS A 148 3.27 10.59 -2.54
CA LYS A 148 2.94 9.22 -2.09
C LYS A 148 1.43 9.02 -2.00
N GLU A 149 0.74 10.04 -1.51
CA GLU A 149 -0.73 10.10 -1.42
C GLU A 149 -1.42 10.10 -2.80
N HIS A 150 -0.71 10.46 -3.87
CA HIS A 150 -1.16 10.40 -5.26
C HIS A 150 -0.70 9.12 -5.99
N GLY A 151 -0.13 8.15 -5.27
CA GLY A 151 0.25 6.85 -5.83
C GLY A 151 1.65 6.81 -6.46
N PHE A 152 2.43 7.89 -6.35
CA PHE A 152 3.82 7.88 -6.81
C PHE A 152 4.72 7.09 -5.86
N MET A 153 5.74 6.46 -6.43
CA MET A 153 6.74 5.75 -5.65
C MET A 153 7.61 6.74 -4.89
N VAL A 154 7.70 6.55 -3.57
CA VAL A 154 8.58 7.30 -2.69
C VAL A 154 9.45 6.30 -1.95
N SER A 155 10.76 6.53 -1.96
CA SER A 155 11.69 5.66 -1.24
C SER A 155 11.47 5.76 0.28
N GLN A 156 11.82 4.70 1.02
CA GLN A 156 11.76 4.75 2.48
C GLN A 156 12.71 5.80 3.06
N GLU A 157 13.85 6.03 2.39
CA GLU A 157 14.81 7.06 2.77
C GLU A 157 14.21 8.47 2.67
N GLU A 158 13.56 8.80 1.55
CA GLU A 158 12.89 10.11 1.37
C GLU A 158 11.74 10.31 2.36
N LEU A 159 10.97 9.25 2.64
CA LEU A 159 9.89 9.33 3.62
C LEU A 159 10.42 9.54 5.05
N GLN A 160 11.55 8.91 5.38
CA GLN A 160 12.23 9.10 6.66
C GLN A 160 12.88 10.49 6.76
N GLU A 161 13.44 11.02 5.68
CA GLU A 161 13.93 12.40 5.60
C GLU A 161 12.79 13.41 5.85
N ALA A 162 11.66 13.24 5.15
CA ALA A 162 10.46 14.05 5.37
C ALA A 162 9.98 13.98 6.83
N TYR A 163 10.03 12.80 7.45
CA TYR A 163 9.71 12.63 8.87
C TYR A 163 10.69 13.37 9.80
N ASN A 164 11.98 13.37 9.49
CA ASN A 164 12.97 14.09 10.26
C ASN A 164 12.77 15.62 10.16
N TYR A 165 12.51 16.13 8.95
CA TYR A 165 12.21 17.55 8.75
C TYR A 165 10.92 17.98 9.45
N ILE A 166 9.83 17.21 9.37
CA ILE A 166 8.60 17.61 10.04
C ILE A 166 8.74 17.58 11.57
N ASN A 167 9.50 16.64 12.13
CA ASN A 167 9.77 16.63 13.57
C ASN A 167 10.61 17.84 14.01
N ARG A 168 11.62 18.22 13.22
CA ARG A 168 12.40 19.45 13.45
C ARG A 168 11.50 20.69 13.39
N VAL A 169 10.62 20.78 12.40
CA VAL A 169 9.66 21.88 12.24
C VAL A 169 8.71 21.98 13.43
N VAL A 170 8.12 20.86 13.87
CA VAL A 170 7.24 20.82 15.04
C VAL A 170 7.98 21.20 16.32
N HIS A 171 9.25 20.82 16.46
CA HIS A 171 10.08 21.23 17.60
C HIS A 171 10.35 22.74 17.61
N LEU A 172 10.70 23.31 16.45
CA LEU A 172 10.99 24.75 16.32
C LEU A 172 9.73 25.62 16.44
N SER A 173 8.55 25.09 16.14
CA SER A 173 7.28 25.84 16.16
C SER A 173 6.10 24.95 16.50
N PRO A 174 5.95 24.60 17.78
CA PRO A 174 4.99 23.58 18.21
C PRO A 174 3.54 24.03 18.08
N ARG A 175 3.28 25.34 17.94
CA ARG A 175 1.93 25.92 17.97
C ARG A 175 1.22 26.02 16.62
N TYR A 176 1.87 25.66 15.52
CA TYR A 176 1.22 25.75 14.21
C TYR A 176 0.52 24.44 13.84
N ALA A 177 -0.81 24.45 13.86
CA ALA A 177 -1.68 23.29 13.63
C ALA A 177 -1.31 22.48 12.38
N LYS A 178 -1.09 23.15 11.23
CA LYS A 178 -0.76 22.50 9.96
C LYS A 178 0.46 21.57 10.04
N PHE A 179 1.46 21.87 10.86
CA PHE A 179 2.63 21.02 11.02
C PHE A 179 2.29 19.65 11.64
N HIS A 180 1.35 19.62 12.58
CA HIS A 180 0.89 18.36 13.17
C HIS A 180 0.07 17.54 12.18
N CYS A 181 -0.73 18.20 11.33
CA CYS A 181 -1.45 17.52 10.24
C CYS A 181 -0.47 16.85 9.25
N THR A 182 0.52 17.60 8.75
CA THR A 182 1.56 17.05 7.86
C THR A 182 2.35 15.91 8.53
N ARG A 183 2.68 16.04 9.82
CA ARG A 183 3.32 14.95 10.59
C ARG A 183 2.44 13.70 10.62
N GLY A 184 1.14 13.88 10.84
CA GLY A 184 0.18 12.77 10.83
C GLY A 184 0.09 12.08 9.47
N ARG A 185 0.06 12.85 8.38
CA ARG A 185 0.11 12.29 7.01
C ARG A 185 1.37 11.44 6.79
N ILE A 186 2.54 11.92 7.21
CA ILE A 186 3.80 11.18 7.08
C ILE A 186 3.80 9.91 7.95
N LEU A 187 3.26 9.98 9.16
CA LEU A 187 3.11 8.80 10.03
C LEU A 187 2.21 7.74 9.40
N ALA A 188 1.11 8.13 8.74
CA ALA A 188 0.25 7.20 8.03
C ALA A 188 0.96 6.56 6.83
N ALA A 189 1.75 7.34 6.10
CA ALA A 189 2.61 6.83 5.03
C ALA A 189 3.66 5.81 5.52
N LEU A 190 4.07 5.90 6.78
CA LEU A 190 4.95 4.94 7.48
C LEU A 190 4.19 3.77 8.13
N GLY A 191 2.87 3.66 7.93
CA GLY A 191 2.02 2.61 8.53
C GLY A 191 1.67 2.82 10.00
N LYS A 192 2.04 3.96 10.60
CA LYS A 192 1.77 4.30 12.01
C LYS A 192 0.42 4.99 12.17
N PHE A 193 -0.66 4.31 11.84
CA PHE A 193 -2.01 4.92 11.76
C PHE A 193 -2.51 5.53 13.07
N ASN A 194 -2.22 4.91 14.22
CA ASN A 194 -2.65 5.46 15.51
C ASN A 194 -1.96 6.79 15.82
N GLU A 195 -0.63 6.86 15.69
CA GLU A 195 0.11 8.12 15.86
C GLU A 195 -0.31 9.16 14.83
N ALA A 196 -0.64 8.74 13.61
CA ALA A 196 -1.12 9.61 12.55
C ALA A 196 -2.45 10.31 12.91
N LYS A 197 -3.45 9.53 13.36
CA LYS A 197 -4.76 10.03 13.77
C LYS A 197 -4.62 11.02 14.94
N GLU A 198 -3.79 10.70 15.93
CA GLU A 198 -3.54 11.60 17.06
C GLU A 198 -2.88 12.92 16.65
N ALA A 199 -1.90 12.87 15.74
CA ALA A 199 -1.26 14.08 15.23
C ALA A 199 -2.25 14.96 14.43
N ILE A 200 -3.15 14.38 13.64
CA ILE A 200 -4.17 15.14 12.90
C ILE A 200 -5.23 15.70 13.85
N ARG A 201 -5.69 14.94 14.85
CA ARG A 201 -6.60 15.44 15.89
C ARG A 201 -6.01 16.63 16.64
N LYS A 202 -4.72 16.54 16.98
CA LYS A 202 -3.99 17.67 17.57
C LYS A 202 -3.97 18.90 16.65
N ALA A 203 -3.86 18.73 15.33
CA ALA A 203 -3.97 19.86 14.40
C ALA A 203 -5.37 20.50 14.44
N ILE A 204 -6.42 19.69 14.52
CA ILE A 204 -7.81 20.15 14.63
C ILE A 204 -8.01 20.95 15.94
N ASP A 205 -7.57 20.40 17.07
CA ASP A 205 -7.73 21.03 18.39
C ASP A 205 -6.97 22.36 18.53
N MET A 206 -5.87 22.50 17.77
CA MET A 206 -5.00 23.68 17.82
C MET A 206 -5.37 24.77 16.82
N GLU A 207 -6.27 24.50 15.88
CA GLU A 207 -6.61 25.48 14.85
C GLU A 207 -7.50 26.59 15.41
N GLU A 208 -7.15 27.84 15.09
CA GLU A 208 -7.80 29.01 15.67
C GLU A 208 -9.04 29.37 14.85
N SER A 209 -10.22 29.26 15.48
CA SER A 209 -11.52 29.56 14.85
C SER A 209 -11.72 31.02 14.43
N SER A 210 -10.86 31.94 14.89
CA SER A 210 -10.88 33.36 14.50
C SER A 210 -10.27 33.63 13.12
N LYS A 211 -9.48 32.70 12.56
CA LYS A 211 -8.81 32.92 11.27
C LYS A 211 -9.79 32.88 10.10
N LYS A 212 -9.63 33.79 9.13
CA LYS A 212 -10.47 33.84 7.91
C LYS A 212 -10.47 32.51 7.13
N ASP A 213 -9.36 31.78 7.14
CA ASP A 213 -9.20 30.49 6.45
C ASP A 213 -9.49 29.26 7.34
N TYR A 214 -10.10 29.44 8.52
CA TYR A 214 -10.38 28.36 9.48
C TYR A 214 -11.17 27.20 8.86
N ALA A 215 -12.29 27.50 8.20
CA ALA A 215 -13.16 26.46 7.62
C ALA A 215 -12.44 25.61 6.56
N ILE A 216 -11.58 26.25 5.75
CA ILE A 216 -10.77 25.58 4.72
C ILE A 216 -9.76 24.64 5.40
N ARG A 217 -9.07 25.11 6.46
CA ARG A 217 -8.08 24.31 7.20
C ARG A 217 -8.69 23.12 7.92
N ILE A 218 -9.80 23.33 8.63
CA ILE A 218 -10.50 22.22 9.31
C ILE A 218 -10.97 21.18 8.31
N ASN A 219 -11.52 21.59 7.17
CA ASN A 219 -11.92 20.66 6.12
C ASN A 219 -10.71 19.85 5.58
N ASP A 220 -9.57 20.50 5.34
CA ASP A 220 -8.32 19.83 4.93
C ASP A 220 -7.85 18.80 5.96
N TYR A 221 -7.89 19.14 7.25
CA TYR A 221 -7.47 18.23 8.33
C TYR A 221 -8.43 17.04 8.46
N LEU A 222 -9.75 17.27 8.38
CA LEU A 222 -10.76 16.21 8.42
C LEU A 222 -10.66 15.29 7.20
N TYR A 223 -10.39 15.85 6.02
CA TYR A 223 -10.10 15.07 4.81
C TYR A 223 -8.92 14.13 5.04
N HIS A 224 -7.81 14.64 5.57
CA HIS A 224 -6.65 13.80 5.85
C HIS A 224 -6.93 12.77 6.95
N LEU A 225 -7.69 13.11 8.00
CA LEU A 225 -8.08 12.15 9.03
C LEU A 225 -8.90 10.98 8.44
N SER A 226 -9.89 11.30 7.61
CA SER A 226 -10.73 10.32 6.93
C SER A 226 -9.91 9.42 5.99
N ARG A 227 -8.93 9.99 5.28
CA ARG A 227 -8.00 9.21 4.44
C ARG A 227 -7.14 8.25 5.25
N VAL A 228 -6.60 8.69 6.38
CA VAL A 228 -5.82 7.83 7.27
C VAL A 228 -6.67 6.66 7.79
N GLN A 229 -7.92 6.92 8.20
CA GLN A 229 -8.85 5.88 8.63
C GLN A 229 -9.21 4.91 7.50
N THR A 230 -9.42 5.42 6.29
CA THR A 230 -9.71 4.61 5.10
C THR A 230 -8.52 3.72 4.73
N ASN A 231 -7.30 4.24 4.81
CA ASN A 231 -6.08 3.49 4.53
C ASN A 231 -5.85 2.38 5.57
N GLU A 232 -6.02 2.69 6.86
CA GLU A 232 -5.94 1.71 7.96
C GLU A 232 -6.97 0.59 7.76
N PHE A 233 -8.23 0.94 7.47
CA PHE A 233 -9.29 -0.03 7.18
C PHE A 233 -8.96 -0.89 5.97
N SER A 234 -8.49 -0.29 4.88
CA SER A 234 -8.12 -1.01 3.66
C SER A 234 -6.98 -1.99 3.91
N GLN A 235 -5.98 -1.62 4.70
CA GLN A 235 -4.89 -2.53 5.08
C GLN A 235 -5.39 -3.70 5.93
N VAL A 236 -6.17 -3.43 6.98
CA VAL A 236 -6.75 -4.49 7.84
C VAL A 236 -7.65 -5.43 7.02
N PHE A 237 -8.42 -4.88 6.08
CA PHE A 237 -9.27 -5.66 5.19
C PHE A 237 -8.45 -6.53 4.25
N SER A 238 -7.38 -5.99 3.64
CA SER A 238 -6.45 -6.73 2.79
C SER A 238 -5.76 -7.88 3.55
N ASP A 239 -5.30 -7.63 4.78
CA ASP A 239 -4.66 -8.64 5.62
C ASP A 239 -5.64 -9.79 5.94
N LYS A 240 -6.91 -9.47 6.21
CA LYS A 240 -7.97 -10.48 6.44
C LYS A 240 -8.30 -11.28 5.19
N ILE A 241 -8.32 -10.65 4.01
CA ILE A 241 -8.53 -11.37 2.74
C ILE A 241 -7.39 -12.36 2.52
N ALA A 242 -6.13 -11.92 2.65
CA ALA A 242 -4.97 -12.79 2.47
C ALA A 242 -4.97 -13.99 3.42
N LEU A 243 -5.38 -13.79 4.68
CA LEU A 243 -5.55 -14.88 5.64
C LEU A 243 -6.68 -15.84 5.24
N THR A 244 -7.79 -15.30 4.73
CA THR A 244 -8.94 -16.09 4.28
C THR A 244 -8.59 -16.93 3.05
N GLU A 245 -7.91 -16.35 2.06
CA GLU A 245 -7.41 -17.04 0.87
C GLU A 245 -6.50 -18.20 1.26
N LYS A 246 -5.55 -17.96 2.17
CA LYS A 246 -4.68 -19.02 2.69
C LYS A 246 -5.47 -20.15 3.35
N SER A 247 -6.44 -19.83 4.22
CA SER A 247 -7.27 -20.85 4.88
C SER A 247 -8.14 -21.65 3.91
N PHE A 248 -8.57 -21.01 2.82
CA PHE A 248 -9.36 -21.65 1.78
C PHE A 248 -8.51 -22.62 0.95
N ASP A 249 -7.28 -22.23 0.61
CA ASP A 249 -6.33 -23.11 -0.08
C ASP A 249 -5.98 -24.34 0.79
N GLU A 250 -5.74 -24.15 2.09
CA GLU A 250 -5.49 -25.25 3.03
C GLU A 250 -6.70 -26.21 3.12
N ALA A 251 -7.92 -25.67 3.24
CA ALA A 251 -9.14 -26.48 3.27
C ALA A 251 -9.37 -27.24 1.95
N LYS A 252 -9.03 -26.64 0.81
CA LYS A 252 -9.12 -27.29 -0.49
C LYS A 252 -8.15 -28.47 -0.60
N ASP A 253 -6.90 -28.28 -0.16
CA ASP A 253 -5.90 -29.35 -0.14
C ASP A 253 -6.33 -30.52 0.78
N GLU A 254 -6.92 -30.23 1.95
CA GLU A 254 -7.47 -31.26 2.84
C GLU A 254 -8.63 -32.04 2.21
N ILE A 255 -9.52 -31.35 1.49
CA ILE A 255 -10.63 -31.98 0.76
C ILE A 255 -10.08 -32.86 -0.36
N ASP A 256 -9.14 -32.37 -1.17
CA ASP A 256 -8.55 -33.13 -2.27
C ASP A 256 -7.83 -34.40 -1.78
N GLN A 257 -7.13 -34.30 -0.64
CA GLN A 257 -6.52 -35.45 0.03
C GLN A 257 -7.59 -36.44 0.53
N SER A 258 -8.66 -35.94 1.16
CA SER A 258 -9.76 -36.76 1.67
C SER A 258 -10.51 -37.48 0.56
N ILE A 259 -10.82 -36.79 -0.54
CA ILE A 259 -11.45 -37.37 -1.74
C ILE A 259 -10.55 -38.44 -2.35
N SER A 260 -9.25 -38.15 -2.50
CA SER A 260 -8.29 -39.10 -3.04
C SER A 260 -8.19 -40.36 -2.17
N LYS A 261 -8.21 -40.19 -0.85
CA LYS A 261 -8.24 -41.29 0.12
C LYS A 261 -9.51 -42.11 0.01
N LEU A 262 -10.69 -41.48 0.05
CA LEU A 262 -11.99 -42.17 -0.08
C LEU A 262 -12.10 -42.92 -1.42
N LYS A 263 -11.61 -42.35 -2.51
CA LYS A 263 -11.56 -43.01 -3.82
C LYS A 263 -10.69 -44.27 -3.78
N SER A 264 -9.51 -44.19 -3.17
CA SER A 264 -8.63 -45.35 -3.00
C SER A 264 -9.27 -46.44 -2.13
N GLU A 265 -9.86 -46.06 -0.99
CA GLU A 265 -10.56 -46.98 -0.08
C GLU A 265 -11.75 -47.67 -0.76
N ASN A 266 -12.58 -46.93 -1.51
CA ASN A 266 -13.71 -47.50 -2.25
C ASN A 266 -13.27 -48.45 -3.37
N LEU A 267 -12.19 -48.12 -4.11
CA LEU A 267 -11.63 -49.02 -5.13
C LEU A 267 -11.09 -50.32 -4.52
N GLN A 268 -10.46 -50.24 -3.34
CA GLN A 268 -10.00 -51.42 -2.60
C GLN A 268 -11.18 -52.31 -2.15
N MET A 269 -12.24 -51.71 -1.60
CA MET A 269 -13.46 -52.43 -1.21
C MET A 269 -14.13 -53.11 -2.41
N LEU A 270 -14.24 -52.40 -3.54
CA LEU A 270 -14.82 -52.97 -4.76
C LEU A 270 -13.98 -54.15 -5.27
N GLY A 271 -12.66 -54.00 -5.34
CA GLY A 271 -11.74 -55.08 -5.71
C GLY A 271 -11.87 -56.29 -4.79
N PHE A 272 -11.98 -56.07 -3.48
CA PHE A 272 -12.23 -57.11 -2.47
C PHE A 272 -13.52 -57.90 -2.72
N PHE A 273 -14.65 -57.22 -2.93
CA PHE A 273 -15.92 -57.90 -3.19
C PHE A 273 -15.94 -58.64 -4.53
N THR A 274 -15.41 -58.03 -5.60
CA THR A 274 -15.32 -58.67 -6.92
C THR A 274 -14.56 -59.99 -6.82
N ALA A 275 -13.45 -60.02 -6.08
CA ALA A 275 -12.69 -61.23 -5.90
C ALA A 275 -13.41 -62.33 -5.13
N ILE A 276 -14.12 -62.00 -4.05
CA ILE A 276 -14.92 -62.98 -3.30
C ILE A 276 -15.95 -63.60 -4.23
N ILE A 277 -16.64 -62.78 -5.03
CA ILE A 277 -17.65 -63.24 -5.98
C ILE A 277 -17.01 -64.13 -7.06
N SER A 278 -15.92 -63.69 -7.69
CA SER A 278 -15.20 -64.45 -8.72
C SER A 278 -14.65 -65.77 -8.17
N PHE A 279 -14.12 -65.78 -6.94
CA PHE A 279 -13.66 -67.00 -6.28
C PHE A 279 -14.79 -67.96 -5.99
N THR A 280 -15.92 -67.46 -5.49
CA THR A 280 -17.11 -68.26 -5.18
C THR A 280 -17.65 -68.93 -6.44
N ILE A 281 -17.87 -68.15 -7.52
CA ILE A 281 -18.36 -68.66 -8.80
C ILE A 281 -17.35 -69.64 -9.43
N GLY A 282 -16.07 -69.29 -9.43
CA GLY A 282 -15.00 -70.14 -9.96
C GLY A 282 -14.92 -71.49 -9.23
N SER A 283 -15.05 -71.46 -7.90
CA SER A 283 -15.07 -72.67 -7.08
C SER A 283 -16.27 -73.56 -7.40
N PHE A 284 -17.48 -72.99 -7.55
CA PHE A 284 -18.67 -73.75 -7.95
C PHE A 284 -18.53 -74.41 -9.32
N ASN A 285 -17.96 -73.70 -10.31
CA ASN A 285 -17.73 -74.26 -11.64
C ASN A 285 -16.74 -75.43 -11.65
N ILE A 286 -15.84 -75.50 -10.67
CA ILE A 286 -14.84 -76.58 -10.52
C ILE A 286 -15.47 -77.84 -9.88
N LEU A 287 -16.61 -77.72 -9.19
CA LEU A 287 -17.30 -78.82 -8.49
C LEU A 287 -18.16 -79.73 -9.40
N GLY A 288 -17.93 -79.74 -10.73
CA GLY A 288 -18.66 -80.59 -11.68
C GLY A 288 -18.43 -82.10 -11.47
N ASP A 289 -18.22 -82.88 -12.54
CA ASP A 289 -18.04 -84.35 -12.45
C ASP A 289 -16.68 -84.81 -11.85
N LYS A 290 -15.98 -83.92 -11.16
CA LYS A 290 -14.64 -84.19 -10.59
C LYS A 290 -14.75 -84.87 -9.23
N ASN A 291 -13.76 -85.70 -8.90
CA ASN A 291 -13.66 -86.24 -7.55
C ASN A 291 -13.32 -85.13 -6.54
N PHE A 292 -13.67 -85.37 -5.27
CA PHE A 292 -13.50 -84.38 -4.20
C PHE A 292 -12.07 -83.81 -4.13
N LEU A 293 -11.07 -84.67 -4.30
CA LEU A 293 -9.67 -84.32 -4.09
C LEU A 293 -9.14 -83.45 -5.25
N GLU A 294 -9.50 -83.76 -6.50
CA GLU A 294 -9.23 -82.92 -7.67
C GLU A 294 -9.85 -81.52 -7.53
N SER A 295 -11.13 -81.44 -7.14
CA SER A 295 -11.82 -80.16 -6.95
C SER A 295 -11.19 -79.34 -5.82
N ALA A 296 -10.82 -79.97 -4.70
CA ALA A 296 -10.15 -79.30 -3.59
C ALA A 296 -8.79 -78.71 -4.00
N LEU A 297 -7.98 -79.46 -4.76
CA LEU A 297 -6.68 -78.99 -5.25
C LEU A 297 -6.82 -77.84 -6.26
N LEU A 298 -7.78 -77.92 -7.19
CA LEU A 298 -8.04 -76.84 -8.14
C LEU A 298 -8.56 -75.57 -7.45
N ILE A 299 -9.40 -75.69 -6.42
CA ILE A 299 -9.85 -74.57 -5.60
C ILE A 299 -8.67 -73.96 -4.81
N LEU A 300 -7.75 -74.79 -4.29
CA LEU A 300 -6.53 -74.29 -3.63
C LEU A 300 -5.64 -73.51 -4.61
N ILE A 301 -5.43 -74.00 -5.83
CA ILE A 301 -4.70 -73.27 -6.88
C ILE A 301 -5.39 -71.94 -7.18
N LEU A 302 -6.72 -71.93 -7.34
CA LEU A 302 -7.51 -70.73 -7.58
C LEU A 302 -7.38 -69.73 -6.42
N SER A 303 -7.43 -70.21 -5.17
CA SER A 303 -7.27 -69.37 -3.97
C SER A 303 -5.88 -68.75 -3.89
N GLY A 304 -4.84 -69.51 -4.23
CA GLY A 304 -3.47 -69.00 -4.31
C GLY A 304 -3.33 -67.94 -5.40
N ALA A 305 -3.82 -68.21 -6.61
CA ALA A 305 -3.80 -67.24 -7.71
C ALA A 305 -4.53 -65.94 -7.34
N LEU A 306 -5.66 -66.04 -6.63
CA LEU A 306 -6.40 -64.89 -6.13
C LEU A 306 -5.58 -64.07 -5.12
N VAL A 307 -4.94 -64.72 -4.15
CA VAL A 307 -4.07 -64.03 -3.17
C VAL A 307 -2.91 -63.31 -3.87
N LEU A 308 -2.27 -63.91 -4.87
CA LEU A 308 -1.25 -63.23 -5.68
C LEU A 308 -1.80 -62.03 -6.44
N ALA A 309 -3.00 -62.13 -7.00
CA ALA A 309 -3.66 -61.01 -7.67
C ALA A 309 -3.92 -59.85 -6.68
N PHE A 310 -4.31 -60.13 -5.43
CA PHE A 310 -4.44 -59.09 -4.38
C PHE A 310 -3.13 -58.47 -3.97
N VAL A 311 -2.07 -59.25 -3.86
CA VAL A 311 -0.73 -58.72 -3.59
C VAL A 311 -0.33 -57.74 -4.71
N GLY A 312 -0.55 -58.11 -5.97
CA GLY A 312 -0.34 -57.23 -7.12
C GLY A 312 -1.20 -55.96 -7.07
N PHE A 313 -2.49 -56.09 -6.74
CA PHE A 313 -3.40 -54.95 -6.60
C PHE A 313 -2.98 -54.02 -5.44
N GLY A 314 -2.59 -54.58 -4.30
CA GLY A 314 -2.11 -53.81 -3.16
C GLY A 314 -0.82 -53.02 -3.46
N LEU A 315 0.08 -53.58 -4.27
CA LEU A 315 1.29 -52.89 -4.74
C LEU A 315 0.98 -51.74 -5.71
N LEU A 316 -0.06 -51.85 -6.53
CA LEU A 316 -0.46 -50.82 -7.49
C LEU A 316 -1.19 -49.63 -6.85
N PHE A 317 -1.95 -49.87 -5.77
CA PHE A 317 -2.85 -48.85 -5.18
C PHE A 317 -2.40 -48.30 -3.81
N GLN A 318 -1.37 -48.86 -3.17
CA GLN A 318 -0.82 -48.27 -1.94
C GLN A 318 0.21 -47.18 -2.24
N THR A 319 -0.05 -45.98 -1.73
CA THR A 319 0.85 -44.82 -1.84
C THR A 319 2.01 -44.84 -0.83
N LYS A 320 2.04 -45.77 0.13
CA LYS A 320 3.21 -46.03 1.01
C LYS A 320 3.08 -47.36 1.75
N ASN A 321 3.83 -48.37 1.34
CA ASN A 321 3.82 -49.68 2.01
C ASN A 321 4.76 -49.65 3.22
N GLN A 322 4.21 -49.58 4.44
CA GLN A 322 5.00 -49.45 5.68
C GLN A 322 5.79 -50.72 6.04
N HIS A 323 5.43 -51.88 5.50
CA HIS A 323 6.08 -53.17 5.80
C HIS A 323 6.20 -54.07 4.55
N PRO A 324 7.17 -53.80 3.66
CA PRO A 324 7.31 -54.51 2.38
C PRO A 324 7.58 -56.02 2.56
N TRP A 325 8.20 -56.42 3.67
CA TRP A 325 8.49 -57.82 3.97
C TRP A 325 7.23 -58.68 4.12
N ARG A 326 6.11 -58.11 4.58
CA ARG A 326 4.83 -58.83 4.69
C ARG A 326 4.30 -59.22 3.32
N THR A 327 4.39 -58.31 2.35
CA THR A 327 3.99 -58.57 0.97
C THR A 327 4.79 -59.73 0.38
N VAL A 328 6.11 -59.75 0.60
CA VAL A 328 7.00 -60.83 0.12
C VAL A 328 6.63 -62.18 0.74
N ILE A 329 6.42 -62.24 2.06
CA ILE A 329 6.04 -63.49 2.74
C ILE A 329 4.70 -64.02 2.21
N ILE A 330 3.69 -63.15 2.07
CA ILE A 330 2.37 -63.55 1.56
C ILE A 330 2.48 -64.06 0.12
N SER A 331 3.27 -63.41 -0.73
CA SER A 331 3.53 -63.89 -2.10
C SER A 331 4.19 -65.27 -2.12
N LEU A 332 5.20 -65.51 -1.28
CA LEU A 332 5.90 -66.79 -1.21
C LEU A 332 4.99 -67.91 -0.70
N LEU A 333 4.20 -67.65 0.35
CA LEU A 333 3.22 -68.61 0.85
C LEU A 333 2.19 -68.96 -0.22
N SER A 334 1.68 -67.95 -0.93
CA SER A 334 0.69 -68.14 -1.99
C SER A 334 1.25 -68.93 -3.18
N LEU A 335 2.48 -68.62 -3.62
CA LEU A 335 3.22 -69.42 -4.61
C LEU A 335 3.40 -70.87 -4.15
N GLY A 336 3.74 -71.08 -2.87
CA GLY A 336 3.86 -72.40 -2.28
C GLY A 336 2.54 -73.20 -2.35
N VAL A 337 1.41 -72.57 -2.04
CA VAL A 337 0.07 -73.18 -2.16
C VAL A 337 -0.22 -73.57 -3.62
N ILE A 338 0.07 -72.69 -4.58
CA ILE A 338 -0.15 -72.97 -6.01
C ILE A 338 0.71 -74.14 -6.48
N VAL A 339 2.03 -74.07 -6.26
CA VAL A 339 2.98 -75.07 -6.75
C VAL A 339 2.74 -76.42 -6.07
N GLY A 340 2.52 -76.43 -4.75
CA GLY A 340 2.24 -77.64 -3.99
C GLY A 340 0.93 -78.32 -4.43
N SER A 341 -0.13 -77.53 -4.63
CA SER A 341 -1.42 -78.06 -5.08
C SER A 341 -1.37 -78.54 -6.53
N MET A 342 -0.61 -77.87 -7.40
CA MET A 342 -0.40 -78.27 -8.79
C MET A 342 0.39 -79.57 -8.90
N ALA A 343 1.46 -79.72 -8.11
CA ALA A 343 2.23 -80.96 -8.04
C ALA A 343 1.34 -82.11 -7.54
N ALA A 344 0.58 -81.92 -6.46
CA ALA A 344 -0.34 -82.92 -5.95
C ALA A 344 -1.41 -83.31 -6.98
N TYR A 345 -1.95 -82.34 -7.72
CA TYR A 345 -2.95 -82.59 -8.76
C TYR A 345 -2.38 -83.44 -9.91
N TYR A 346 -1.12 -83.21 -10.30
CA TYR A 346 -0.42 -83.96 -11.33
C TYR A 346 -0.09 -85.41 -10.93
N PHE A 347 0.04 -85.71 -9.62
CA PHE A 347 0.32 -87.08 -9.16
C PHE A 347 -0.94 -87.91 -8.93
N ILE A 348 -2.12 -87.28 -8.92
CA ILE A 348 -3.41 -87.93 -8.61
C ILE A 348 -4.24 -88.18 -9.87
N ASN A 349 -3.98 -87.43 -10.95
CA ASN A 349 -4.42 -87.68 -12.31
C ASN A 349 -3.29 -88.30 -13.13
#